data_AF-A0AAX0UEV2-F1
#
_entry.id   AF-A0AAX0UEV2-F1
#
_cell.length_a   1.000
_cell.length_b   1.000
_cell.length_c   1.000
_cell.angle_alpha   90.00
_cell.angle_beta   90.00
_cell.angle_gamma   90.00
#
_symmetry.space_group_name_H-M   'P 1'
#
loop_
_entity.id
_entity.type
_entity.pdbx_description
1 polymer ?
#
loop_
_entity_poly.entity_id
_entity_poly.type
_entity_poly.pdbx_seq_one_letter_code
_entity_poly.pdbx_strand_id
1 'polypeptide(L)'
;MSGELWLHAGGQTLGGAARIALLAAIGETGSITRAAKAVGLSYKGAWDAIDTMNNLAGEPLVLRATGGKGGGGTTLTPRATALIAAFRAIEREHRRFIDAASAAVEGFEVNWKLIGRIGMKTSARNQLFGKVLAVKHGAVNDEVVLALPGEHTITAVVTHESVQELGLAPGVDACALVKASWVVLAVEDGSPLRLSARNQLQGVVETVTRGAVNSEVLLALDGGMTLAAIVTNDSVDALGLAQGVSAVAAFKASSVILAVNG
;
A
#
# COMPACT_ATOMS: atom_id res chain seq x y z
N MET A 1 -11.83 -9.62 -4.06
CA MET A 1 -10.49 -10.20 -3.92
C MET A 1 -9.75 -10.17 -5.26
N SER A 2 -8.46 -9.81 -5.28
CA SER A 2 -7.57 -9.99 -6.43
C SER A 2 -6.38 -10.83 -5.97
N GLY A 3 -5.86 -11.67 -6.85
CA GLY A 3 -4.63 -12.40 -6.62
C GLY A 3 -3.86 -12.44 -7.93
N GLU A 4 -2.56 -12.22 -7.85
CA GLU A 4 -1.70 -12.20 -9.04
C GLU A 4 -1.11 -13.58 -9.29
N LEU A 5 -1.24 -14.05 -10.52
CA LEU A 5 -0.57 -15.26 -10.97
C LEU A 5 0.83 -14.93 -11.47
N TRP A 6 1.84 -15.54 -10.85
CA TRP A 6 3.25 -15.42 -11.23
C TRP A 6 3.76 -16.75 -11.79
N LEU A 7 4.36 -16.72 -12.99
CA LEU A 7 5.00 -17.89 -13.57
C LEU A 7 6.51 -17.88 -13.31
N HIS A 8 7.02 -18.98 -12.77
CA HIS A 8 8.43 -19.20 -12.52
C HIS A 8 8.92 -20.39 -13.36
N ALA A 9 10.10 -20.26 -13.95
CA ALA A 9 10.77 -21.33 -14.70
C ALA A 9 12.25 -21.34 -14.30
N GLY A 10 12.68 -22.38 -13.58
CA GLY A 10 13.96 -22.38 -12.88
C GLY A 10 14.01 -21.31 -11.76
N GLY A 11 15.20 -20.86 -11.39
CA GLY A 11 15.40 -19.78 -10.42
C GLY A 11 15.03 -18.38 -10.95
N GLN A 12 14.40 -18.27 -12.11
CA GLN A 12 14.05 -17.01 -12.76
C GLN A 12 12.54 -16.86 -12.94
N THR A 13 12.07 -15.64 -12.77
CA THR A 13 10.64 -15.29 -12.89
C THR A 13 10.34 -14.90 -14.33
N LEU A 14 9.53 -15.70 -15.02
CA LEU A 14 9.05 -15.42 -16.39
C LEU A 14 8.22 -14.13 -16.42
N GLY A 15 7.50 -13.86 -15.32
CA GLY A 15 6.65 -12.72 -15.07
C GLY A 15 5.18 -13.12 -14.86
N GLY A 16 4.34 -12.13 -14.54
CA GLY A 16 2.89 -12.30 -14.35
C GLY A 16 2.05 -11.77 -15.51
N ALA A 17 0.81 -11.37 -15.19
CA ALA A 17 -0.19 -10.92 -16.16
C ALA A 17 0.30 -9.83 -17.12
N ALA A 18 1.14 -8.89 -16.67
CA ALA A 18 1.64 -7.77 -17.48
C ALA A 18 2.43 -8.22 -18.72
N ARG A 19 3.24 -9.27 -18.62
CA ARG A 19 4.06 -9.75 -19.76
C ARG A 19 3.24 -10.56 -20.75
N ILE A 20 2.28 -11.33 -20.25
CA ILE A 20 1.29 -12.02 -21.09
C ILE A 20 0.39 -11.01 -21.80
N ALA A 21 -0.01 -9.93 -21.12
CA ALA A 21 -0.75 -8.82 -21.72
C ALA A 21 0.04 -8.14 -22.83
N LEU A 22 1.36 -7.93 -22.65
CA LEU A 22 2.23 -7.42 -23.70
C LEU A 22 2.24 -8.34 -24.94
N LEU A 23 2.43 -9.65 -24.76
CA LEU A 23 2.39 -10.60 -25.88
C LEU A 23 1.03 -10.61 -26.58
N ALA A 24 -0.07 -10.64 -25.81
CA ALA A 24 -1.43 -10.58 -26.36
C ALA A 24 -1.64 -9.29 -27.17
N ALA A 25 -1.23 -8.14 -26.63
CA ALA A 25 -1.33 -6.85 -27.31
C ALA A 25 -0.46 -6.79 -28.58
N ILE A 26 0.70 -7.46 -28.61
CA ILE A 26 1.51 -7.59 -29.85
C ILE A 26 0.75 -8.42 -30.89
N GLY A 27 0.11 -9.53 -30.49
CA GLY A 27 -0.70 -10.34 -31.38
C GLY A 27 -1.88 -9.58 -31.99
N GLU A 28 -2.53 -8.73 -31.20
CA GLU A 28 -3.69 -7.92 -31.64
C GLU A 28 -3.27 -6.73 -32.50
N THR A 29 -2.20 -6.04 -32.12
CA THR A 29 -1.78 -4.80 -32.79
C THR A 29 -0.78 -5.02 -33.91
N GLY A 30 -0.12 -6.18 -33.98
CA GLY A 30 0.96 -6.44 -34.92
C GLY A 30 2.16 -5.46 -34.80
N SER A 31 2.28 -4.73 -33.69
CA SER A 31 3.27 -3.68 -33.50
C SER A 31 3.67 -3.55 -32.03
N ILE A 32 4.97 -3.69 -31.77
CA ILE A 32 5.52 -3.59 -30.40
C ILE A 32 5.30 -2.19 -29.82
N THR A 33 5.41 -1.15 -30.62
CA THR A 33 5.18 0.23 -30.16
C THR A 33 3.74 0.46 -29.71
N ARG A 34 2.77 -0.07 -30.47
CA ARG A 34 1.34 0.03 -30.10
C ARG A 34 1.01 -0.82 -28.88
N ALA A 35 1.53 -2.05 -28.85
CA ALA A 35 1.36 -2.94 -27.71
C ALA A 35 1.94 -2.34 -26.42
N ALA A 36 3.16 -1.80 -26.46
CA ALA A 36 3.81 -1.14 -25.33
C ALA A 36 2.94 -0.01 -24.76
N LYS A 37 2.40 0.86 -25.65
CA LYS A 37 1.50 1.94 -25.24
C LYS A 37 0.20 1.42 -24.61
N ALA A 38 -0.37 0.36 -25.16
CA ALA A 38 -1.62 -0.24 -24.65
C ALA A 38 -1.45 -0.84 -23.25
N VAL A 39 -0.26 -1.35 -22.92
CA VAL A 39 0.04 -1.92 -21.60
C VAL A 39 0.81 -0.97 -20.67
N GLY A 40 0.94 0.31 -21.03
CA GLY A 40 1.59 1.33 -20.20
C GLY A 40 3.12 1.20 -20.08
N LEU A 41 3.79 0.51 -21.00
CA LEU A 41 5.25 0.36 -21.03
C LEU A 41 5.92 1.32 -22.02
N SER A 42 7.15 1.72 -21.70
CA SER A 42 8.03 2.37 -22.67
C SER A 42 8.43 1.37 -23.77
N TYR A 43 8.73 1.86 -24.97
CA TYR A 43 9.18 1.00 -26.07
C TYR A 43 10.41 0.15 -25.69
N LYS A 44 11.37 0.75 -24.98
CA LYS A 44 12.54 0.05 -24.44
C LYS A 44 12.13 -1.01 -23.42
N GLY A 45 11.24 -0.68 -22.48
CA GLY A 45 10.75 -1.63 -21.48
C GLY A 45 10.00 -2.81 -22.08
N ALA A 46 9.25 -2.60 -23.16
CA ALA A 46 8.62 -3.69 -23.92
C ALA A 46 9.66 -4.60 -24.58
N TRP A 47 10.73 -4.05 -25.16
CA TRP A 47 11.84 -4.84 -25.71
C TRP A 47 12.56 -5.66 -24.65
N ASP A 48 12.94 -5.03 -23.54
CA ASP A 48 13.63 -5.70 -22.43
C ASP A 48 12.78 -6.88 -21.88
N ALA A 49 11.45 -6.69 -21.81
CA ALA A 49 10.52 -7.76 -21.42
C ALA A 49 10.47 -8.91 -22.43
N ILE A 50 10.40 -8.61 -23.73
CA ILE A 50 10.41 -9.62 -24.80
C ILE A 50 11.71 -10.42 -24.79
N ASP A 51 12.86 -9.74 -24.71
CA ASP A 51 14.17 -10.39 -24.70
C ASP A 51 14.33 -11.31 -23.48
N THR A 52 13.87 -10.84 -22.31
CA THR A 52 13.83 -11.69 -21.11
C THR A 52 12.98 -12.94 -21.33
N MET A 53 11.78 -12.80 -21.93
CA MET A 53 10.91 -13.94 -22.18
C MET A 53 11.47 -14.90 -23.23
N ASN A 54 12.14 -14.40 -24.27
CA ASN A 54 12.81 -15.23 -25.28
C ASN A 54 13.93 -16.07 -24.65
N ASN A 55 14.77 -15.45 -23.81
CA ASN A 55 15.86 -16.12 -23.12
C ASN A 55 15.34 -17.26 -22.21
N LEU A 56 14.24 -17.01 -21.50
CA LEU A 56 13.62 -17.99 -20.62
C LEU A 56 12.87 -19.09 -21.38
N ALA A 57 12.24 -18.75 -22.50
CA ALA A 57 11.54 -19.71 -23.35
C ALA A 57 12.52 -20.62 -24.12
N GLY A 58 13.78 -20.20 -24.27
CA GLY A 58 14.78 -20.88 -25.09
C GLY A 58 14.54 -20.74 -26.60
N GLU A 59 13.50 -20.01 -26.99
CA GLU A 59 13.11 -19.78 -28.38
C GLU A 59 12.40 -18.42 -28.52
N PRO A 60 12.43 -17.79 -29.72
CA PRO A 60 11.72 -16.54 -29.94
C PRO A 60 10.21 -16.65 -29.76
N LEU A 61 9.62 -15.74 -28.99
CA LEU A 61 8.17 -15.61 -28.83
C LEU A 61 7.56 -14.66 -29.86
N VAL A 62 8.39 -13.82 -30.48
CA VAL A 62 7.96 -12.76 -31.40
C VAL A 62 8.83 -12.77 -32.64
N LEU A 63 8.20 -12.74 -33.82
CA LEU A 63 8.85 -12.63 -35.12
C LEU A 63 8.69 -11.20 -35.66
N ARG A 64 9.76 -10.68 -36.26
CA ARG A 64 9.73 -9.42 -37.00
C ARG A 64 9.65 -9.73 -38.50
N ALA A 65 8.70 -9.13 -39.21
CA ALA A 65 8.72 -9.12 -40.67
C ALA A 65 9.74 -8.07 -41.14
N THR A 66 10.66 -8.44 -42.03
CA THR A 66 11.64 -7.52 -42.61
C THR A 66 11.05 -6.78 -43.82
N GLY A 67 11.02 -5.44 -43.75
CA GLY A 67 11.12 -4.56 -44.93
C GLY A 67 9.85 -3.81 -45.39
N GLY A 68 9.98 -2.47 -45.48
CA GLY A 68 9.07 -1.57 -46.20
C GLY A 68 8.93 -0.18 -45.56
N LYS A 69 8.69 0.88 -46.37
CA LYS A 69 8.61 2.33 -46.02
C LYS A 69 7.60 2.73 -44.91
N GLY A 70 6.97 1.76 -44.23
CA GLY A 70 6.01 1.94 -43.14
C GLY A 70 6.28 1.12 -41.87
N GLY A 71 7.44 0.46 -41.76
CA GLY A 71 7.85 -0.30 -40.56
C GLY A 71 7.41 -1.76 -40.60
N GLY A 72 8.36 -2.67 -40.35
CA GLY A 72 8.13 -4.11 -40.36
C GLY A 72 7.14 -4.55 -39.28
N GLY A 73 6.11 -5.29 -39.67
CA GLY A 73 5.11 -5.83 -38.75
C GLY A 73 5.72 -6.83 -37.77
N THR A 74 5.05 -7.01 -36.64
CA THR A 74 5.43 -7.96 -35.60
C THR A 74 4.36 -9.04 -35.48
N THR A 75 4.73 -10.31 -35.45
CA THR A 75 3.79 -11.43 -35.28
C THR A 75 4.24 -12.35 -34.14
N LEU A 76 3.29 -13.01 -33.49
CA LEU A 76 3.58 -13.99 -32.44
C LEU A 76 3.99 -15.33 -33.05
N THR A 77 4.87 -16.05 -32.37
CA THR A 77 5.13 -17.46 -32.71
C THR A 77 3.99 -18.36 -32.21
N PRO A 78 3.87 -19.59 -32.76
CA PRO A 78 2.95 -20.60 -32.22
C PRO A 78 3.20 -20.85 -30.72
N ARG A 79 4.46 -20.81 -30.28
CA ARG A 79 4.84 -20.93 -28.87
C ARG A 79 4.24 -19.84 -28.01
N ALA A 80 4.37 -18.58 -28.44
CA ALA A 80 3.82 -17.44 -27.70
C ALA A 80 2.30 -17.53 -27.59
N THR A 81 1.64 -17.96 -28.67
CA THR A 81 0.18 -18.18 -28.67
C THR A 81 -0.23 -19.27 -27.67
N ALA A 82 0.49 -20.40 -27.65
CA ALA A 82 0.27 -21.48 -26.69
C ALA A 82 0.52 -21.04 -25.23
N LEU A 83 1.54 -20.21 -24.99
CA LEU A 83 1.84 -19.67 -23.66
C LEU A 83 0.72 -18.74 -23.16
N ILE A 84 0.22 -17.84 -24.01
CA ILE A 84 -0.92 -16.97 -23.68
C ILE A 84 -2.16 -17.83 -23.33
N ALA A 85 -2.44 -18.85 -24.14
CA ALA A 85 -3.59 -19.73 -23.92
C ALA A 85 -3.48 -20.51 -22.59
N ALA A 86 -2.29 -21.06 -22.30
CA ALA A 86 -2.02 -21.77 -21.05
C ALA A 86 -2.17 -20.83 -19.84
N PHE A 87 -1.59 -19.63 -19.89
CA PHE A 87 -1.72 -18.65 -18.80
C PHE A 87 -3.18 -18.27 -18.55
N ARG A 88 -3.93 -17.95 -19.61
CA ARG A 88 -5.36 -17.62 -19.50
C ARG A 88 -6.19 -18.78 -18.93
N ALA A 89 -5.79 -20.03 -19.20
CA ALA A 89 -6.47 -21.20 -18.61
C ALA A 89 -6.24 -21.30 -17.11
N ILE A 90 -4.98 -21.14 -16.67
CA ILE A 90 -4.63 -21.14 -15.24
C ILE A 90 -5.28 -19.95 -14.53
N GLU A 91 -5.29 -18.77 -15.12
CA GLU A 91 -5.92 -17.57 -14.56
C GLU A 91 -7.42 -17.77 -14.30
N ARG A 92 -8.13 -18.43 -15.22
CA ARG A 92 -9.55 -18.77 -15.03
C ARG A 92 -9.75 -19.71 -13.84
N GLU A 93 -8.91 -20.71 -13.70
CA GLU A 93 -9.02 -21.68 -12.61
C GLU A 93 -8.65 -21.06 -11.27
N HIS A 94 -7.58 -20.24 -11.24
CA HIS A 94 -7.22 -19.44 -10.09
C HIS A 94 -8.37 -18.53 -9.64
N ARG A 95 -9.03 -17.84 -10.57
CA ARG A 95 -10.19 -17.00 -10.25
C ARG A 95 -11.34 -17.80 -9.64
N ARG A 96 -11.67 -18.96 -10.22
CA ARG A 96 -12.69 -19.87 -9.67
C ARG A 96 -12.34 -20.34 -8.27
N PHE A 97 -11.09 -20.70 -8.02
CA PHE A 97 -10.63 -21.10 -6.70
C PHE A 97 -10.81 -19.98 -5.68
N ILE A 98 -10.40 -18.75 -6.03
CA ILE A 98 -10.57 -17.58 -5.17
C ILE A 98 -12.05 -17.30 -4.87
N ASP A 99 -12.91 -17.35 -5.88
CA ASP A 99 -14.36 -17.14 -5.73
C ASP A 99 -14.97 -18.22 -4.81
N ALA A 100 -14.60 -19.48 -5.02
CA ALA A 100 -15.07 -20.60 -4.21
C ALA A 100 -14.56 -20.54 -2.76
N ALA A 101 -13.28 -20.20 -2.56
CA ALA A 101 -12.68 -20.07 -1.22
C ALA A 101 -13.33 -18.91 -0.44
N SER A 102 -13.62 -17.79 -1.12
CA SER A 102 -14.31 -16.65 -0.52
C SER A 102 -15.74 -17.00 -0.08
N ALA A 103 -16.43 -17.87 -0.84
CA ALA A 103 -17.78 -18.33 -0.50
C ALA A 103 -17.80 -19.43 0.57
N ALA A 104 -16.76 -20.27 0.63
CA ALA A 104 -16.69 -21.42 1.53
C ALA A 104 -16.22 -21.06 2.96
N VAL A 105 -15.54 -19.93 3.13
CA VAL A 105 -15.02 -19.50 4.43
C VAL A 105 -15.82 -18.30 4.94
N GLU A 106 -16.67 -18.55 5.94
CA GLU A 106 -17.41 -17.49 6.63
C GLU A 106 -16.43 -16.52 7.29
N GLY A 107 -16.58 -15.22 7.04
CA GLY A 107 -15.67 -14.19 7.56
C GLY A 107 -14.30 -14.12 6.86
N PHE A 108 -14.09 -14.81 5.73
CA PHE A 108 -12.82 -14.80 5.01
C PHE A 108 -12.35 -13.39 4.62
N GLU A 109 -13.23 -12.53 4.13
CA GLU A 109 -12.89 -11.14 3.79
C GLU A 109 -12.38 -10.35 5.01
N VAL A 110 -12.94 -10.59 6.21
CA VAL A 110 -12.48 -9.97 7.46
C VAL A 110 -11.11 -10.52 7.85
N ASN A 111 -10.94 -11.84 7.80
CA ASN A 111 -9.68 -12.51 8.10
C ASN A 111 -8.59 -12.15 7.09
N TRP A 112 -8.93 -11.96 5.81
CA TRP A 112 -8.02 -11.56 4.75
C TRP A 112 -7.55 -10.11 4.92
N LYS A 113 -8.48 -9.19 5.21
CA LYS A 113 -8.12 -7.82 5.60
C LYS A 113 -7.20 -7.80 6.82
N LEU A 114 -7.46 -8.66 7.81
CA LEU A 114 -6.59 -8.81 8.98
C LEU A 114 -5.20 -9.34 8.61
N ILE A 115 -5.11 -10.35 7.75
CA ILE A 115 -3.82 -10.88 7.25
C ILE A 115 -3.03 -9.78 6.53
N GLY A 116 -3.69 -8.97 5.69
CA GLY A 116 -3.06 -7.82 5.03
C GLY A 116 -2.53 -6.78 6.02
N ARG A 117 -3.28 -6.49 7.09
CA ARG A 117 -2.85 -5.60 8.18
C ARG A 117 -1.62 -6.16 8.91
N ILE A 118 -1.62 -7.45 9.23
CA ILE A 118 -0.51 -8.12 9.93
C ILE A 118 0.75 -8.20 9.06
N GLY A 119 0.60 -8.35 7.74
CA GLY A 119 1.71 -8.45 6.79
C GLY A 119 2.46 -7.13 6.53
N MET A 120 1.89 -5.99 6.92
CA MET A 120 2.44 -4.66 6.62
C MET A 120 3.72 -4.38 7.42
N LYS A 121 4.87 -4.32 6.72
CA LYS A 121 6.17 -3.99 7.31
C LYS A 121 6.54 -2.54 7.03
N THR A 122 6.59 -1.72 8.08
CA THR A 122 7.06 -0.32 7.99
C THR A 122 7.91 0.03 9.21
N SER A 123 8.72 1.08 9.12
CA SER A 123 9.43 1.62 10.29
C SER A 123 8.56 2.52 11.19
N ALA A 124 7.35 2.85 10.75
CA ALA A 124 6.37 3.54 11.59
C ALA A 124 5.79 2.56 12.61
N ARG A 125 5.92 2.88 13.90
CA ARG A 125 5.42 2.05 15.00
C ARG A 125 3.90 2.19 15.18
N ASN A 126 3.33 3.29 14.71
CA ASN A 126 1.89 3.52 14.75
C ASN A 126 1.32 3.24 13.37
N GLN A 127 0.53 2.18 13.27
CA GLN A 127 -0.24 1.81 12.08
C GLN A 127 -1.72 1.84 12.47
N LEU A 128 -2.38 2.95 12.20
CA LEU A 128 -3.73 3.23 12.69
C LEU A 128 -4.71 3.06 11.53
N PHE A 129 -5.42 1.93 11.54
CA PHE A 129 -6.35 1.55 10.48
C PHE A 129 -7.72 2.18 10.71
N GLY A 130 -8.27 2.78 9.65
CA GLY A 130 -9.55 3.47 9.69
C GLY A 130 -10.21 3.57 8.33
N LYS A 131 -11.28 4.36 8.29
CA LYS A 131 -11.97 4.73 7.05
C LYS A 131 -11.80 6.21 6.78
N VAL A 132 -11.59 6.58 5.53
CA VAL A 132 -11.64 7.99 5.12
C VAL A 132 -13.04 8.52 5.39
N LEU A 133 -13.14 9.53 6.24
CA LEU A 133 -14.37 10.24 6.56
C LEU A 133 -14.61 11.38 5.56
N ALA A 134 -13.56 12.16 5.29
CA ALA A 134 -13.63 13.32 4.41
C ALA A 134 -12.28 13.58 3.73
N VAL A 135 -12.36 14.17 2.54
CA VAL A 135 -11.21 14.72 1.80
C VAL A 135 -11.54 16.15 1.45
N LYS A 136 -10.69 17.09 1.86
CA LYS A 136 -10.79 18.50 1.51
C LYS A 136 -9.64 18.85 0.58
N HIS A 137 -10.00 19.15 -0.67
CA HIS A 137 -9.01 19.50 -1.68
C HIS A 137 -8.42 20.89 -1.46
N GLY A 138 -7.10 20.99 -1.56
CA GLY A 138 -6.37 22.24 -1.58
C GLY A 138 -5.69 22.48 -2.93
N ALA A 139 -4.96 23.60 -3.06
CA ALA A 139 -4.27 23.94 -4.30
C ALA A 139 -3.04 23.06 -4.58
N VAL A 140 -2.44 22.49 -3.52
CA VAL A 140 -1.23 21.66 -3.60
C VAL A 140 -1.38 20.42 -2.73
N ASN A 141 -1.83 20.62 -1.48
CA ASN A 141 -2.05 19.55 -0.53
C ASN A 141 -3.52 19.46 -0.17
N ASP A 142 -3.97 18.23 0.03
CA ASP A 142 -5.30 17.89 0.48
C ASP A 142 -5.26 17.49 1.96
N GLU A 143 -6.33 17.84 2.67
CA GLU A 143 -6.56 17.39 4.03
C GLU A 143 -7.47 16.16 4.00
N VAL A 144 -6.99 15.04 4.52
CA VAL A 144 -7.73 13.77 4.60
C VAL A 144 -8.00 13.46 6.06
N VAL A 145 -9.26 13.19 6.39
CA VAL A 145 -9.68 12.82 7.74
C VAL A 145 -10.03 11.34 7.75
N LEU A 146 -9.39 10.56 8.63
CA LEU A 146 -9.71 9.18 8.91
C LEU A 146 -10.52 9.07 10.19
N ALA A 147 -11.59 8.28 10.16
CA ALA A 147 -12.27 7.78 11.35
C ALA A 147 -11.60 6.48 11.81
N LEU A 148 -11.25 6.42 13.08
CA LEU A 148 -10.66 5.28 13.77
C LEU A 148 -11.67 4.66 14.76
N PRO A 149 -11.40 3.45 15.28
CA PRO A 149 -12.13 2.92 16.44
C PRO A 149 -12.10 3.89 17.64
N GLY A 150 -13.10 3.80 18.51
CA GLY A 150 -13.18 4.65 19.72
C GLY A 150 -13.53 6.12 19.45
N GLU A 151 -14.24 6.41 18.35
CA GLU A 151 -14.62 7.77 17.91
C GLU A 151 -13.43 8.72 17.67
N HIS A 152 -12.22 8.18 17.61
CA HIS A 152 -11.03 8.95 17.30
C HIS A 152 -10.98 9.33 15.81
N THR A 153 -10.36 10.45 15.52
CA THR A 153 -10.08 10.88 14.15
C THR A 153 -8.61 11.22 13.97
N ILE A 154 -8.08 10.94 12.79
CA ILE A 154 -6.76 11.42 12.36
C ILE A 154 -6.91 12.30 11.12
N THR A 155 -6.31 13.48 11.18
CA THR A 155 -6.11 14.35 10.04
C THR A 155 -4.70 14.16 9.48
N ALA A 156 -4.62 13.88 8.18
CA ALA A 156 -3.40 13.85 7.39
C ALA A 156 -3.42 14.99 6.36
N VAL A 157 -2.27 15.56 6.08
CA VAL A 157 -2.07 16.48 4.96
C VAL A 157 -1.10 15.84 3.98
N VAL A 158 -1.59 15.50 2.79
CA VAL A 158 -0.85 14.80 1.73
C VAL A 158 -0.98 15.57 0.43
N THR A 159 -0.15 15.28 -0.57
CA THR A 159 -0.26 15.95 -1.87
C THR A 159 -1.56 15.56 -2.56
N HIS A 160 -2.09 16.46 -3.40
CA HIS A 160 -3.26 16.16 -4.22
C HIS A 160 -3.05 14.91 -5.10
N GLU A 161 -1.83 14.76 -5.65
CA GLU A 161 -1.43 13.59 -6.43
C GLU A 161 -1.54 12.30 -5.62
N SER A 162 -1.07 12.26 -4.38
CA SER A 162 -1.20 11.07 -3.52
C SER A 162 -2.65 10.71 -3.22
N VAL A 163 -3.56 11.69 -3.06
CA VAL A 163 -5.00 11.42 -2.90
C VAL A 163 -5.57 10.71 -4.13
N GLN A 164 -5.19 11.18 -5.33
CA GLN A 164 -5.65 10.59 -6.59
C GLN A 164 -5.07 9.18 -6.80
N GLU A 165 -3.76 9.01 -6.64
CA GLU A 165 -3.06 7.74 -6.84
C GLU A 165 -3.54 6.65 -5.89
N LEU A 166 -3.75 7.01 -4.61
CA LEU A 166 -4.23 6.08 -3.58
C LEU A 166 -5.75 5.90 -3.63
N GLY A 167 -6.46 6.62 -4.49
CA GLY A 167 -7.92 6.56 -4.61
C GLY A 167 -8.64 6.94 -3.32
N LEU A 168 -8.11 7.90 -2.55
CA LEU A 168 -8.66 8.29 -1.26
C LEU A 168 -9.97 9.07 -1.45
N ALA A 169 -11.06 8.49 -0.97
CA ALA A 169 -12.40 9.08 -0.99
C ALA A 169 -13.19 8.63 0.25
N PRO A 170 -14.24 9.35 0.68
CA PRO A 170 -15.08 8.92 1.79
C PRO A 170 -15.52 7.45 1.69
N GLY A 171 -15.33 6.69 2.75
CA GLY A 171 -15.63 5.26 2.85
C GLY A 171 -14.48 4.31 2.56
N VAL A 172 -13.39 4.79 1.93
CA VAL A 172 -12.20 3.99 1.60
C VAL A 172 -11.47 3.57 2.88
N ASP A 173 -11.08 2.29 2.95
CA ASP A 173 -10.23 1.76 4.02
C ASP A 173 -8.79 2.27 3.83
N ALA A 174 -8.22 2.89 4.86
CA ALA A 174 -6.86 3.43 4.83
C ALA A 174 -6.13 3.22 6.17
N CYS A 175 -4.81 3.32 6.15
CA CYS A 175 -3.93 3.25 7.31
C CYS A 175 -3.16 4.55 7.45
N ALA A 176 -3.21 5.17 8.64
CA ALA A 176 -2.33 6.26 9.03
C ALA A 176 -1.05 5.69 9.65
N LEU A 177 0.07 5.95 8.99
CA LEU A 177 1.41 5.60 9.45
C LEU A 177 2.03 6.82 10.13
N VAL A 178 2.32 6.70 11.42
CA VAL A 178 2.94 7.78 12.21
C VAL A 178 4.20 7.23 12.89
N LYS A 179 5.34 7.88 12.65
CA LYS A 179 6.57 7.52 13.35
C LYS A 179 6.46 7.89 14.82
N ALA A 180 6.83 7.00 15.74
CA ALA A 180 6.74 7.26 17.17
C ALA A 180 7.53 8.50 17.63
N SER A 181 8.62 8.84 16.95
CA SER A 181 9.41 10.06 17.21
C SER A 181 8.76 11.36 16.72
N TRP A 182 7.61 11.31 16.04
CA TRP A 182 6.82 12.49 15.67
C TRP A 182 5.69 12.78 16.65
N VAL A 183 5.45 11.86 17.58
CA VAL A 183 4.43 11.99 18.62
C VAL A 183 5.05 12.74 19.79
N VAL A 184 4.41 13.86 20.16
CA VAL A 184 4.70 14.59 21.39
C VAL A 184 3.67 14.18 22.44
N LEU A 185 4.11 14.02 23.68
CA LEU A 185 3.23 13.73 24.81
C LEU A 185 3.03 14.99 25.64
N ALA A 186 1.81 15.18 26.12
CA ALA A 186 1.47 16.20 27.10
C ALA A 186 0.60 15.58 28.19
N VAL A 187 0.70 16.10 29.41
CA VAL A 187 -0.19 15.74 30.52
C VAL A 187 -1.03 16.98 30.81
N GLU A 188 -2.35 16.82 30.82
CA GLU A 188 -3.26 17.94 31.08
C GLU A 188 -3.28 18.28 32.57
N ASP A 189 -3.12 19.57 32.88
CA ASP A 189 -3.13 20.12 34.25
C ASP A 189 -4.43 20.87 34.59
N GLY A 190 -5.51 20.55 33.88
CA GLY A 190 -6.82 21.22 34.01
C GLY A 190 -7.04 22.37 33.03
N SER A 191 -6.12 22.60 32.10
CA SER A 191 -6.29 23.53 30.98
C SER A 191 -6.21 22.81 29.62
N PRO A 192 -7.08 23.16 28.64
CA PRO A 192 -7.05 22.50 27.33
C PRO A 192 -5.77 22.84 26.56
N LEU A 193 -5.14 21.81 26.00
CA LEU A 193 -3.91 21.94 25.21
C LEU A 193 -4.12 22.80 23.96
N ARG A 194 -3.41 23.94 23.92
CA ARG A 194 -3.41 24.85 22.76
C ARG A 194 -2.19 24.58 21.87
N LEU A 195 -2.31 23.57 21.03
CA LEU A 195 -1.25 23.19 20.09
C LEU A 195 -1.67 23.44 18.64
N SER A 196 -0.68 23.74 17.80
CA SER A 196 -0.87 23.74 16.35
C SER A 196 -0.81 22.34 15.73
N ALA A 197 -0.67 21.29 16.57
CA ALA A 197 -0.84 19.90 16.18
C ALA A 197 -2.34 19.62 16.03
N ARG A 198 -2.72 19.15 14.83
CA ARG A 198 -4.13 18.88 14.48
C ARG A 198 -4.62 17.58 15.08
N ASN A 199 -3.74 16.61 15.24
CA ASN A 199 -4.05 15.33 15.86
C ASN A 199 -3.72 15.44 17.35
N GLN A 200 -4.72 15.21 18.19
CA GLN A 200 -4.62 15.14 19.64
C GLN A 200 -5.47 13.97 20.10
N LEU A 201 -4.82 12.91 20.59
CA LEU A 201 -5.46 11.67 21.00
C LEU A 201 -5.23 11.48 22.50
N GLN A 202 -6.32 11.49 23.26
CA GLN A 202 -6.28 11.26 24.70
C GLN A 202 -6.16 9.76 24.99
N GLY A 203 -5.34 9.42 25.98
CA GLY A 203 -5.15 8.06 26.41
C GLY A 203 -4.53 7.96 27.79
N VAL A 204 -4.27 6.72 28.21
CA VAL A 204 -3.62 6.40 29.47
C VAL A 204 -2.31 5.69 29.18
N VAL A 205 -1.24 6.10 29.86
CA VAL A 205 0.06 5.43 29.77
C VAL A 205 -0.08 4.00 30.24
N GLU A 206 0.12 3.06 29.33
CA GLU A 206 0.09 1.62 29.60
C GLU A 206 1.46 1.16 30.10
N THR A 207 2.52 1.56 29.40
CA THR A 207 3.91 1.22 29.77
C THR A 207 4.89 2.33 29.41
N VAL A 208 5.98 2.41 30.17
CA VAL A 208 7.14 3.26 29.90
C VAL A 208 8.40 2.39 29.94
N THR A 209 9.06 2.24 28.80
CA THR A 209 10.31 1.49 28.66
C THR A 209 11.47 2.47 28.49
N ARG A 210 12.29 2.62 29.54
CA ARG A 210 13.45 3.51 29.49
C ARG A 210 14.61 2.89 28.72
N GLY A 211 15.13 3.63 27.75
CA GLY A 211 16.39 3.32 27.08
C GLY A 211 17.54 4.20 27.57
N ALA A 212 18.72 3.98 26.98
CA ALA A 212 19.94 4.71 27.36
C ALA A 212 19.86 6.23 27.07
N VAL A 213 19.13 6.62 26.02
CA VAL A 213 19.02 8.02 25.56
C VAL A 213 17.58 8.53 25.64
N ASN A 214 16.62 7.67 25.35
CA ASN A 214 15.22 8.00 25.19
C ASN A 214 14.35 6.82 25.60
N SER A 215 13.09 7.12 25.91
CA SER A 215 12.10 6.17 26.39
C SER A 215 11.03 5.92 25.34
N GLU A 216 10.58 4.67 25.26
CA GLU A 216 9.35 4.30 24.57
C GLU A 216 8.18 4.38 25.56
N VAL A 217 7.14 5.11 25.19
CA VAL A 217 5.91 5.23 25.95
C VAL A 217 4.78 4.68 25.10
N LEU A 218 4.04 3.71 25.64
CA LEU A 218 2.83 3.18 25.03
C LEU A 218 1.60 3.78 25.72
N LEU A 219 0.73 4.39 24.94
CA LEU A 219 -0.56 4.91 25.37
C LEU A 219 -1.66 3.95 24.93
N ALA A 220 -2.46 3.49 25.88
CA ALA A 220 -3.75 2.88 25.59
C ALA A 220 -4.75 4.00 25.23
N LEU A 221 -5.36 3.88 24.05
CA LEU A 221 -6.43 4.74 23.56
C LEU A 221 -7.77 4.01 23.65
N ASP A 222 -8.86 4.75 23.55
CA ASP A 222 -10.19 4.14 23.48
C ASP A 222 -10.34 3.29 22.20
N GLY A 223 -11.24 2.31 22.26
CA GLY A 223 -11.41 1.34 21.16
C GLY A 223 -10.30 0.28 21.08
N GLY A 224 -9.48 0.14 22.13
CA GLY A 224 -8.48 -0.93 22.26
C GLY A 224 -7.22 -0.73 21.41
N MET A 225 -6.97 0.50 20.96
CA MET A 225 -5.77 0.85 20.20
C MET A 225 -4.63 1.21 21.15
N THR A 226 -3.40 0.97 20.71
CA THR A 226 -2.19 1.43 21.40
C THR A 226 -1.41 2.38 20.49
N LEU A 227 -0.89 3.46 21.05
CA LEU A 227 -0.06 4.43 20.36
C LEU A 227 1.31 4.52 21.03
N ALA A 228 2.37 4.33 20.24
CA ALA A 228 3.75 4.42 20.68
C ALA A 228 4.33 5.82 20.42
N ALA A 229 4.99 6.38 21.43
CA ALA A 229 5.78 7.60 21.35
C ALA A 229 7.23 7.32 21.80
N ILE A 230 8.19 7.95 21.12
CA ILE A 230 9.59 8.00 21.58
C ILE A 230 9.88 9.40 22.08
N VAL A 231 10.12 9.55 23.38
CA VAL A 231 10.40 10.83 24.05
C VAL A 231 11.73 10.77 24.80
N THR A 232 12.31 11.92 25.13
CA THR A 232 13.54 11.95 25.96
C THR A 232 13.25 11.46 27.38
N ASN A 233 14.26 10.89 28.03
CA ASN A 233 14.13 10.49 29.44
C ASN A 233 13.74 11.68 30.33
N ASP A 234 14.33 12.85 30.07
CA ASP A 234 13.99 14.11 30.75
C ASP A 234 12.51 14.48 30.58
N SER A 235 11.91 14.21 29.41
CA SER A 235 10.48 14.47 29.19
C SER A 235 9.61 13.51 29.99
N VAL A 236 10.01 12.24 30.12
CA VAL A 236 9.32 11.26 31.00
C VAL A 236 9.32 11.76 32.43
N ASP A 237 10.49 12.20 32.91
CA ASP A 237 10.65 12.71 34.28
C ASP A 237 9.85 14.00 34.51
N ALA A 238 9.98 14.98 33.61
CA ALA A 238 9.33 16.28 33.73
C ALA A 238 7.80 16.21 33.65
N LEU A 239 7.26 15.32 32.81
CA LEU A 239 5.82 15.11 32.66
C LEU A 239 5.26 14.10 33.67
N GLY A 240 6.11 13.46 34.48
CA GLY A 240 5.70 12.42 35.41
C GLY A 240 5.05 11.21 34.72
N LEU A 241 5.50 10.86 33.52
CA LEU A 241 4.92 9.77 32.75
C LEU A 241 5.21 8.43 33.43
N ALA A 242 4.15 7.78 33.89
CA ALA A 242 4.17 6.46 34.51
C ALA A 242 2.89 5.71 34.15
N GLN A 243 2.87 4.38 34.33
CA GLN A 243 1.69 3.57 34.09
C GLN A 243 0.48 4.13 34.85
N GLY A 244 -0.65 4.27 34.16
CA GLY A 244 -1.90 4.83 34.69
C GLY A 244 -2.05 6.34 34.56
N VAL A 245 -1.01 7.07 34.13
CA VAL A 245 -1.08 8.53 33.93
C VAL A 245 -1.88 8.84 32.66
N SER A 246 -2.86 9.74 32.77
CA SER A 246 -3.57 10.29 31.61
C SER A 246 -2.67 11.24 30.84
N ALA A 247 -2.57 11.06 29.53
CA ALA A 247 -1.77 11.89 28.64
C ALA A 247 -2.43 12.06 27.28
N VAL A 248 -2.03 13.11 26.57
CA VAL A 248 -2.47 13.41 25.21
C VAL A 248 -1.28 13.24 24.27
N ALA A 249 -1.46 12.38 23.26
CA ALA A 249 -0.55 12.27 22.13
C ALA A 249 -0.90 13.31 21.07
N ALA A 250 0.06 14.17 20.75
CA ALA A 250 -0.10 15.23 19.76
C ALA A 250 0.91 15.08 18.61
N PHE A 251 0.45 15.21 17.37
CA PHE A 251 1.32 15.23 16.19
C PHE A 251 0.72 16.04 15.03
N LYS A 252 1.59 16.48 14.12
CA LYS A 252 1.20 17.28 12.97
C LYS A 252 0.48 16.42 11.93
N ALA A 253 -0.50 17.01 11.23
CA ALA A 253 -1.15 16.34 10.10
C ALA A 253 -0.18 16.07 8.94
N SER A 254 0.85 16.90 8.79
CA SER A 254 1.95 16.69 7.84
C SER A 254 2.94 15.59 8.27
N SER A 255 2.79 15.04 9.47
CA SER A 255 3.57 13.91 10.01
C SER A 255 2.77 12.61 9.95
N VAL A 256 1.75 12.55 9.09
CA VAL A 256 0.95 11.34 8.84
C VAL A 256 1.16 10.94 7.40
N ILE A 257 1.61 9.71 7.19
CA ILE A 257 1.65 9.08 5.86
C ILE A 257 0.42 8.20 5.73
N LEU A 258 -0.26 8.25 4.59
CA LEU A 258 -1.41 7.40 4.30
C LEU A 258 -0.99 6.22 3.42
N ALA A 259 -1.52 5.06 3.75
CA ALA A 259 -1.42 3.85 2.94
C ALA A 259 -2.80 3.23 2.75
N VAL A 260 -3.01 2.59 1.60
CA VAL A 260 -4.19 1.75 1.33
C VAL A 260 -3.71 0.32 1.09
N ASN A 261 -4.54 -0.66 1.42
CA ASN A 261 -4.26 -2.04 1.00
C ASN A 261 -4.63 -2.17 -0.48
N GLY A 262 -3.65 -2.56 -1.30
CA GLY A 262 -3.87 -2.91 -2.71
C GLY A 262 -4.57 -4.26 -2.87
#